data_AF-A0A7R9M7N0-F1
#
_entry.id   AF-A0A7R9M7N0-F1
#
_cell.length_a   1.000
_cell.length_b   1.000
_cell.length_c   1.000
_cell.angle_alpha   90.00
_cell.angle_beta   90.00
_cell.angle_gamma   90.00
#
_symmetry.space_group_name_H-M   'P 1'
#
loop_
_entity.id
_entity.type
_entity.pdbx_description
1 polymer ?
#
loop_
_entity_poly.entity_id
_entity_poly.type
_entity_poly.pdbx_seq_one_letter_code
_entity_poly.pdbx_strand_id
1 'polypeptide(L)'
;MGPYVYKEYKTREIIEWSEDKDKVKYYETLKFVFDPELSKGRLDDKITLVNVPLLLIFSIINSAVERFPLTPIVSPIVNNVVNTLLVTHRERFIETRTVGEVLNGRRITLLDTIDIVAKPLRMLGLPIPEYGISAYKLKDNKYGFLAIRNNSKFGPFETMTGERGRDKFDKYSTYLDKSRLGIYRHVSCDALNGTDGSFFGTFVDSSQPLYLFNLHACRSFRLDYSGDSSANGVSAYHYEFPDNLFDGPEYKPENWCFCPKDVDQRKCHGVFDLSQCLAGVPFAMTFPHFLNSPRFLSGVRGLSPDRQKHLGYFDIEPTLGVTLRGSGRFQINLKLRPFTFVPGLNGFKPTLLPYLWIDEGAELSGFLGSLIKAGSYSINAAGYGFILTVLLGVGVSMIGSYLKIKILAFIEKLSGPDIGFYCYDLFPMNNYELYRIIGLIINAVLIILHSMLGFGVIWVGFVDLFDDFIAVWFALNNDCRMGLPVLYRG
;
A
#
# COMPACT_ATOMS: atom_id res chain seq x y z
N MET A 1 -13.05 -13.18 24.30
CA MET A 1 -13.35 -11.90 24.98
C MET A 1 -12.97 -10.75 24.07
N GLY A 2 -13.72 -9.65 24.09
CA GLY A 2 -13.52 -8.50 23.20
C GLY A 2 -14.76 -8.19 22.34
N PRO A 3 -14.69 -7.13 21.50
CA PRO A 3 -13.53 -6.27 21.31
C PRO A 3 -13.31 -5.28 22.46
N TYR A 4 -12.05 -4.83 22.58
CA TYR A 4 -11.62 -3.66 23.36
C TYR A 4 -11.07 -2.66 22.36
N VAL A 5 -11.85 -1.64 22.04
CA VAL A 5 -11.61 -0.75 20.91
C VAL A 5 -10.78 0.45 21.36
N TYR A 6 -9.80 0.81 20.54
CA TYR A 6 -8.98 1.99 20.71
C TYR A 6 -9.02 2.82 19.44
N LYS A 7 -9.18 4.13 19.58
CA LYS A 7 -8.94 5.10 18.51
C LYS A 7 -7.44 5.33 18.40
N GLU A 8 -6.91 5.08 17.22
CA GLU A 8 -5.52 5.39 16.87
C GLU A 8 -5.46 6.79 16.24
N TYR A 9 -4.53 7.61 16.73
CA TYR A 9 -4.17 8.88 16.13
C TYR A 9 -2.74 8.79 15.64
N LYS A 10 -2.57 8.97 14.33
CA LYS A 10 -1.28 8.99 13.64
C LYS A 10 -0.96 10.43 13.24
N THR A 11 0.21 10.94 13.60
CA THR A 11 0.65 12.30 13.26
C THR A 11 2.04 12.25 12.66
N ARG A 12 2.20 12.85 11.48
CA ARG A 12 3.49 12.97 10.78
C ARG A 12 4.07 14.37 11.02
N GLU A 13 5.28 14.44 11.55
CA GLU A 13 6.07 15.66 11.74
C GLU A 13 7.13 15.72 10.65
N ILE A 14 6.96 16.64 9.69
CA ILE A 14 7.88 16.79 8.55
C ILE A 14 9.22 17.33 9.04
N ILE A 15 10.29 16.66 8.61
CA ILE A 15 11.67 17.07 8.84
C ILE A 15 12.11 17.97 7.68
N GLU A 16 12.02 17.44 6.46
CA GLU A 16 12.47 18.12 5.25
C GLU A 16 11.80 17.55 4.01
N TRP A 17 11.85 18.32 2.93
CA TRP A 17 11.51 17.90 1.57
C TRP A 17 12.80 17.81 0.78
N SER A 18 12.88 16.85 -0.15
CA SER A 18 14.01 16.82 -1.09
C SER A 18 14.01 18.08 -1.97
N GLU A 19 15.17 18.48 -2.49
CA GLU A 19 15.31 19.69 -3.34
C GLU A 19 14.37 19.64 -4.57
N ASP A 20 14.19 18.44 -5.13
CA ASP A 20 13.29 18.19 -6.26
C ASP A 20 11.83 17.93 -5.85
N LYS A 21 11.51 17.98 -4.56
CA LYS A 21 10.21 17.70 -3.96
C LYS A 21 9.63 16.31 -4.27
N ASP A 22 10.44 15.39 -4.78
CA ASP A 22 10.03 14.02 -5.08
C ASP A 22 9.86 13.17 -3.82
N LYS A 23 10.45 13.63 -2.70
CA LYS A 23 10.41 12.93 -1.42
C LYS A 23 10.14 13.86 -0.24
N VAL A 24 9.52 13.29 0.79
CA VAL A 24 9.30 13.94 2.08
C VAL A 24 9.79 13.05 3.20
N LYS A 25 10.57 13.63 4.12
CA LYS A 25 11.12 12.94 5.28
C LYS A 25 10.38 13.39 6.53
N TYR A 26 9.96 12.45 7.38
CA TYR A 26 9.15 12.76 8.56
C TYR A 26 9.37 11.76 9.70
N TYR A 27 8.96 12.16 10.90
CA TYR A 27 8.71 11.25 12.00
C TYR A 27 7.22 11.00 12.16
N GLU A 28 6.86 9.81 12.59
CA GLU A 28 5.47 9.44 12.86
C GLU A 28 5.28 9.20 14.35
N THR A 29 4.21 9.76 14.92
CA THR A 29 3.81 9.52 16.31
C THR A 29 2.47 8.82 16.34
N LEU A 30 2.38 7.72 17.12
CA LEU A 30 1.14 6.97 17.34
C LEU A 30 0.60 7.23 18.73
N LYS A 31 -0.70 7.48 18.84
CA LYS A 31 -1.41 7.63 20.11
C LYS A 31 -2.67 6.78 20.12
N PHE A 32 -2.87 6.02 21.20
CA PHE A 32 -4.03 5.14 21.38
C PHE A 32 -4.92 5.66 22.50
N VAL A 33 -6.21 5.79 22.23
CA VAL A 33 -7.23 6.24 23.19
C VAL A 33 -8.34 5.21 23.25
N PHE A 34 -8.59 4.64 24.43
CA PHE A 34 -9.65 3.64 24.62
C PHE A 34 -11.03 4.23 24.34
N ASP A 35 -11.86 3.50 23.60
CA ASP A 35 -13.25 3.85 23.32
C ASP A 35 -14.19 2.88 24.04
N PRO A 36 -14.82 3.30 25.15
CA PRO A 36 -15.73 2.43 25.91
C PRO A 36 -17.05 2.16 25.18
N GLU A 37 -17.49 3.03 24.26
CA GLU A 37 -18.80 2.90 23.59
C GLU A 37 -18.76 1.82 22.51
N LEU A 38 -17.65 1.70 21.80
CA LEU A 38 -17.42 0.67 20.78
C LEU A 38 -16.90 -0.65 21.38
N SER A 39 -16.53 -0.66 22.66
CA SER A 39 -16.02 -1.84 23.36
C SER A 39 -17.15 -2.66 23.97
N LYS A 40 -17.09 -3.99 23.82
CA LYS A 40 -18.02 -4.90 24.52
C LYS A 40 -17.59 -5.21 25.95
N GLY A 41 -16.29 -5.08 26.23
CA GLY A 41 -15.70 -5.33 27.55
C GLY A 41 -15.18 -4.04 28.19
N ARG A 42 -14.85 -4.14 29.47
CA ARG A 42 -14.26 -3.04 30.24
C ARG A 42 -12.80 -3.31 30.56
N LEU A 43 -12.01 -2.26 30.77
CA LEU A 43 -10.58 -2.41 31.07
C LEU A 43 -10.30 -3.11 32.41
N ASP A 44 -11.28 -3.18 33.31
CA ASP A 44 -11.22 -3.93 34.58
C ASP A 44 -11.56 -5.42 34.44
N ASP A 45 -11.99 -5.88 33.26
CA ASP A 45 -12.21 -7.30 32.96
C ASP A 45 -10.96 -8.12 33.26
N LYS A 46 -11.13 -9.22 33.99
CA LYS A 46 -10.02 -10.11 34.37
C LYS A 46 -9.81 -11.19 33.33
N ILE A 47 -8.56 -11.34 32.90
CA ILE A 47 -8.10 -12.37 31.99
C ILE A 47 -6.94 -13.14 32.61
N THR A 48 -6.87 -14.45 32.33
CA THR A 48 -5.76 -15.31 32.74
C THR A 48 -4.91 -15.63 31.52
N LEU A 49 -3.63 -15.30 31.57
CA LEU A 49 -2.70 -15.34 30.44
C LEU A 49 -1.30 -15.73 30.89
N VAL A 50 -0.43 -16.01 29.91
CA VAL A 50 1.01 -16.09 30.15
C VAL A 50 1.54 -14.70 30.47
N ASN A 51 2.35 -14.59 31.53
CA ASN A 51 3.07 -13.39 31.91
C ASN A 51 4.13 -13.07 30.84
N VAL A 52 3.73 -12.26 29.86
CA VAL A 52 4.57 -11.92 28.71
C VAL A 52 5.86 -11.20 29.12
N PRO A 53 5.87 -10.18 30.01
CA PRO A 53 7.11 -9.59 30.50
C PRO A 53 8.10 -10.63 31.00
N LEU A 54 7.61 -11.60 31.78
CA LEU A 54 8.44 -12.66 32.32
C LEU A 54 8.96 -13.61 31.22
N LEU A 55 8.10 -13.98 30.26
CA LEU A 55 8.49 -14.76 29.09
C LEU A 55 9.59 -14.07 28.27
N LEU A 56 9.52 -12.74 28.10
CA LEU A 56 10.54 -11.95 27.39
C LEU A 56 11.87 -12.00 28.14
N ILE A 57 11.86 -11.76 29.45
CA ILE A 57 13.04 -11.84 30.31
C ILE A 57 13.69 -13.23 30.19
N PHE A 58 12.90 -14.30 30.29
CA PHE A 58 13.40 -15.66 30.13
C PHE A 58 14.00 -15.92 28.75
N SER A 59 13.36 -15.45 27.67
CA SER A 59 13.88 -15.64 26.32
C SER A 59 15.22 -14.92 26.11
N ILE A 60 15.35 -13.70 26.62
CA ILE A 60 16.57 -12.90 26.55
C ILE A 60 17.69 -13.57 27.35
N ILE A 61 17.43 -13.96 28.60
CA ILE A 61 18.40 -14.66 29.46
C ILE A 61 18.85 -15.97 28.80
N ASN A 62 17.91 -16.78 28.32
CA ASN A 62 18.24 -18.04 27.65
C ASN A 62 19.16 -17.82 26.45
N SER A 63 18.81 -16.85 25.59
CA SER A 63 19.57 -16.55 24.38
C SER A 63 20.98 -16.03 24.70
N ALA A 64 21.14 -15.30 25.81
CA ALA A 64 22.44 -14.83 26.27
C ALA A 64 23.30 -15.95 26.86
N VAL A 65 22.70 -16.80 27.69
CA VAL A 65 23.38 -17.95 28.32
C VAL A 65 23.86 -18.94 27.26
N GLU A 66 23.02 -19.31 26.30
CA GLU A 66 23.38 -20.25 25.22
C GLU A 66 24.54 -19.76 24.33
N ARG A 67 24.75 -18.43 24.23
CA ARG A 67 25.86 -17.85 23.48
C ARG A 67 27.16 -17.77 24.28
N PHE A 68 27.13 -18.07 25.58
CA PHE A 68 28.28 -17.94 26.46
C PHE A 68 29.18 -19.19 26.41
N PRO A 69 30.49 -19.07 26.12
CA PRO A 69 31.38 -20.24 25.96
C PRO A 69 31.45 -21.19 27.16
N LEU A 70 31.21 -20.71 28.38
CA LEU A 70 31.21 -21.51 29.62
C LEU A 70 29.78 -21.78 30.14
N THR A 71 28.83 -22.02 29.23
CA THR A 71 27.41 -22.27 29.55
C THR A 71 27.19 -23.26 30.71
N PRO A 72 27.87 -24.43 30.78
CA PRO A 72 27.63 -25.39 31.86
C PRO A 72 27.98 -24.87 33.26
N ILE A 73 28.92 -23.93 33.36
CA ILE A 73 29.38 -23.34 34.63
C ILE A 73 28.44 -22.21 35.05
N VAL A 74 28.01 -21.38 34.09
CA VAL A 74 27.20 -20.18 34.38
C VAL A 74 25.72 -20.53 34.55
N SER A 75 25.21 -21.57 33.88
CA SER A 75 23.79 -21.93 33.93
C SER A 75 23.28 -22.15 35.37
N PRO A 76 23.92 -22.97 36.24
CA PRO A 76 23.43 -23.16 37.61
C PRO A 76 23.33 -21.86 38.42
N ILE A 77 24.28 -20.93 38.21
CA ILE A 77 24.29 -19.62 38.87
C ILE A 77 23.10 -18.78 38.40
N VAL A 78 22.90 -18.68 37.08
CA VAL A 78 21.77 -17.95 36.49
C VAL A 78 20.44 -18.55 36.94
N ASN A 79 20.31 -19.88 36.96
CA ASN A 79 19.11 -20.57 37.42
C ASN A 79 18.77 -20.18 38.87
N ASN A 80 19.77 -20.20 39.77
CA ASN A 80 19.58 -19.83 41.17
C ASN A 80 19.17 -18.37 41.34
N VAL A 81 19.81 -17.44 40.61
CA VAL A 81 19.46 -16.02 40.64
C VAL A 81 18.05 -15.79 40.12
N VAL A 82 17.72 -16.35 38.95
CA VAL A 82 16.38 -16.24 38.37
C VAL A 82 15.34 -16.81 39.33
N ASN A 83 15.52 -18.04 39.83
CA ASN A 83 14.59 -18.67 40.76
C ASN A 83 14.39 -17.85 42.04
N THR A 84 15.47 -17.30 42.61
CA THR A 84 15.40 -16.42 43.79
C THR A 84 14.57 -15.18 43.50
N LEU A 85 14.79 -14.54 42.35
CA LEU A 85 14.01 -13.35 41.95
C LEU A 85 12.53 -13.69 41.75
N LEU A 86 12.20 -14.83 41.14
CA LEU A 86 10.81 -15.26 40.97
C LEU A 86 10.11 -15.46 42.31
N VAL A 87 10.76 -16.16 43.25
CA VAL A 87 10.21 -16.40 44.58
C VAL A 87 10.06 -15.10 45.37
N THR A 88 11.08 -14.23 45.32
CA THR A 88 11.10 -12.95 46.05
C THR A 88 9.99 -12.00 45.57
N HIS A 89 9.81 -11.88 44.25
CA HIS A 89 8.76 -11.05 43.66
C HIS A 89 7.40 -11.76 43.54
N ARG A 90 7.31 -13.04 43.93
CA ARG A 90 6.12 -13.90 43.78
C ARG A 90 5.60 -13.95 42.34
N GLU A 91 6.51 -13.92 41.38
CA GLU A 91 6.19 -13.95 39.96
C GLU A 91 5.69 -15.32 39.54
N ARG A 92 4.68 -15.34 38.66
CA ARG A 92 4.10 -16.57 38.12
C ARG A 92 4.10 -16.50 36.60
N PHE A 93 4.34 -17.65 35.97
CA PHE A 93 4.34 -17.74 34.51
C PHE A 93 2.93 -17.60 33.91
N ILE A 94 1.91 -18.09 34.62
CA ILE A 94 0.51 -17.82 34.32
C ILE A 94 -0.01 -16.88 35.40
N GLU A 95 -0.67 -15.81 34.98
CA GLU A 95 -1.19 -14.79 35.87
C GLU A 95 -2.59 -14.34 35.46
N THR A 96 -3.34 -13.80 36.43
CA THR A 96 -4.63 -13.16 36.19
C THR A 96 -4.47 -11.66 36.35
N ARG A 97 -4.89 -10.90 35.33
CA ARG A 97 -4.72 -9.46 35.24
C ARG A 97 -5.94 -8.80 34.62
N THR A 98 -6.05 -7.50 34.82
CA THR A 98 -7.04 -6.70 34.11
C THR A 98 -6.61 -6.50 32.66
N VAL A 99 -7.57 -6.36 31.74
CA VAL A 99 -7.29 -6.04 30.33
C VAL A 99 -6.52 -4.72 30.21
N GLY A 100 -6.84 -3.74 31.05
CA GLY A 100 -6.14 -2.45 31.13
C GLY A 100 -4.66 -2.61 31.47
N GLU A 101 -4.30 -3.43 32.47
CA GLU A 101 -2.90 -3.72 32.79
C GLU A 101 -2.16 -4.39 31.62
N VAL A 102 -2.84 -5.24 30.86
CA VAL A 102 -2.25 -5.97 29.72
C VAL A 102 -2.05 -5.07 28.49
N LEU A 103 -3.01 -4.19 28.20
CA LEU A 103 -2.98 -3.32 27.01
C LEU A 103 -2.30 -1.98 27.28
N ASN A 104 -2.79 -1.22 28.28
CA ASN A 104 -2.30 0.12 28.65
C ASN A 104 -1.04 0.07 29.51
N GLY A 105 -0.78 -1.10 30.09
CA GLY A 105 0.47 -1.43 30.72
C GLY A 105 0.45 -1.31 32.24
N ARG A 106 1.41 -2.02 32.84
CA ARG A 106 1.68 -2.02 34.27
C ARG A 106 3.17 -1.96 34.52
N ARG A 107 3.57 -1.46 35.68
CA ARG A 107 4.97 -1.49 36.10
C ARG A 107 5.38 -2.93 36.44
N ILE A 108 6.55 -3.34 35.98
CA ILE A 108 7.13 -4.65 36.24
C ILE A 108 8.21 -4.48 37.31
N THR A 109 7.85 -4.72 38.57
CA THR A 109 8.76 -4.52 39.72
C THR A 109 10.00 -5.40 39.67
N LEU A 110 9.91 -6.57 39.03
CA LEU A 110 11.06 -7.44 38.81
C LEU A 110 12.17 -6.75 38.00
N LEU A 111 11.82 -5.88 37.04
CA LEU A 111 12.82 -5.16 36.24
C LEU A 111 13.61 -4.17 37.11
N ASP A 112 12.98 -3.52 38.08
CA ASP A 112 13.67 -2.60 39.00
C ASP A 112 14.79 -3.33 39.78
N THR A 113 14.54 -4.57 40.21
CA THR A 113 15.55 -5.38 40.91
C THR A 113 16.61 -5.94 39.95
N ILE A 114 16.23 -6.33 38.73
CA ILE A 114 17.20 -6.72 37.70
C ILE A 114 18.17 -5.58 37.41
N ASP A 115 17.70 -4.33 37.30
CA ASP A 115 18.56 -3.15 37.09
C ASP A 115 19.63 -3.01 38.19
N ILE A 116 19.25 -3.30 39.44
CA ILE A 116 20.13 -3.21 40.61
C ILE A 116 21.16 -4.34 40.58
N VAL A 117 20.72 -5.58 40.36
CA VAL A 117 21.58 -6.78 40.37
C VAL A 117 22.49 -6.84 39.14
N ALA A 118 22.04 -6.30 38.00
CA ALA A 118 22.79 -6.30 36.76
C ALA A 118 24.04 -5.41 36.81
N LYS A 119 24.02 -4.29 37.54
CA LYS A 119 25.15 -3.34 37.57
C LYS A 119 26.46 -3.97 38.10
N PRO A 120 26.49 -4.64 39.28
CA PRO A 120 27.68 -5.34 39.76
C PRO A 120 28.16 -6.43 38.80
N LEU A 121 27.24 -7.21 38.24
CA LEU A 121 27.56 -8.31 37.35
C LEU A 121 28.17 -7.83 36.02
N ARG A 122 27.73 -6.68 35.48
CA ARG A 122 28.34 -6.04 34.31
C ARG A 122 29.78 -5.60 34.59
N MET A 123 30.06 -5.07 35.79
CA MET A 123 31.43 -4.70 36.20
C MET A 123 32.36 -5.91 36.29
N LEU A 124 31.82 -7.09 36.58
CA LEU A 124 32.55 -8.36 36.59
C LEU A 124 32.72 -8.99 35.19
N GLY A 125 32.37 -8.27 34.12
CA GLY A 125 32.53 -8.73 32.74
C GLY A 125 31.49 -9.77 32.29
N LEU A 126 30.40 -9.97 33.05
CA LEU A 126 29.31 -10.84 32.61
C LEU A 126 28.45 -10.13 31.56
N PRO A 127 28.16 -10.77 30.41
CA PRO A 127 27.32 -10.18 29.39
C PRO A 127 25.87 -10.18 29.88
N ILE A 128 25.38 -9.01 30.33
CA ILE A 128 23.98 -8.84 30.71
C ILE A 128 23.26 -8.08 29.61
N PRO A 129 22.35 -8.75 28.89
CA PRO A 129 21.58 -8.12 27.83
C PRO A 129 20.83 -6.90 28.35
N GLU A 130 20.71 -5.87 27.51
CA GLU A 130 19.71 -4.84 27.74
C GLU A 130 18.32 -5.44 27.55
N TYR A 131 17.42 -5.15 28.48
CA TYR A 131 16.03 -5.58 28.45
C TYR A 131 15.21 -4.51 27.73
N GLY A 132 14.57 -4.93 26.65
CA GLY A 132 13.79 -4.08 25.75
C GLY A 132 13.46 -4.87 24.50
N ILE A 133 12.39 -4.48 23.82
CA ILE A 133 12.15 -4.99 22.46
C ILE A 133 13.02 -4.11 21.57
N SER A 134 13.75 -4.65 20.58
CA SER A 134 14.79 -3.91 19.83
C SER A 134 14.40 -2.52 19.30
N ALA A 135 13.11 -2.25 19.10
CA ALA A 135 12.55 -0.98 18.64
C ALA A 135 11.83 -0.16 19.75
N TYR A 136 11.71 -0.69 20.97
CA TYR A 136 10.95 -0.13 22.08
C TYR A 136 11.73 -0.22 23.39
N LYS A 137 12.21 0.93 23.87
CA LYS A 137 12.71 1.05 25.24
C LYS A 137 11.52 1.10 26.19
N LEU A 138 11.48 0.20 27.17
CA LEU A 138 10.44 0.24 28.21
C LEU A 138 10.63 1.52 29.03
N LYS A 139 9.62 2.40 29.01
CA LYS A 139 9.60 3.61 29.83
C LYS A 139 9.11 3.26 31.23
N ASP A 140 9.84 3.71 32.26
CA ASP A 140 9.49 3.52 33.68
C ASP A 140 9.25 2.06 34.08
N ASN A 141 9.96 1.11 33.44
CA ASN A 141 9.76 -0.33 33.62
C ASN A 141 8.29 -0.76 33.45
N LYS A 142 7.51 -0.04 32.63
CA LYS A 142 6.13 -0.38 32.30
C LYS A 142 6.06 -1.22 31.04
N TYR A 143 5.27 -2.28 31.08
CA TYR A 143 4.94 -3.10 29.92
C TYR A 143 3.43 -3.19 29.73
N GLY A 144 3.00 -2.97 28.50
CA GLY A 144 1.65 -3.23 27.99
C GLY A 144 1.68 -3.27 26.47
N PHE A 145 0.80 -4.06 25.86
CA PHE A 145 0.85 -4.32 24.41
C PHE A 145 0.68 -3.06 23.54
N LEU A 146 -0.15 -2.11 23.99
CA LEU A 146 -0.28 -0.79 23.36
C LEU A 146 0.63 0.24 24.03
N ALA A 147 0.88 0.10 25.33
CA ALA A 147 1.71 1.01 26.13
C ALA A 147 3.10 1.25 25.54
N ILE A 148 3.74 0.20 25.01
CA ILE A 148 5.07 0.29 24.40
C ILE A 148 5.10 1.11 23.11
N ARG A 149 3.95 1.32 22.47
CA ARG A 149 3.79 2.11 21.23
C ARG A 149 3.14 3.47 21.46
N ASN A 150 2.42 3.63 22.58
CA ASN A 150 1.62 4.81 22.84
C ASN A 150 2.50 6.06 23.07
N ASN A 151 2.24 7.13 22.31
CA ASN A 151 3.02 8.36 22.24
C ASN A 151 4.51 8.12 21.89
N SER A 152 4.80 7.05 21.15
CA SER A 152 6.15 6.77 20.66
C SER A 152 6.35 7.41 19.29
N LYS A 153 7.56 7.93 19.06
CA LYS A 153 8.00 8.55 17.82
C LYS A 153 8.83 7.54 17.01
N PHE A 154 8.42 7.29 15.77
CA PHE A 154 9.04 6.36 14.84
C PHE A 154 9.63 7.09 13.64
N GLY A 155 10.70 6.53 13.07
CA GLY A 155 11.39 7.09 11.92
C GLY A 155 12.82 7.57 12.26
N PRO A 156 13.44 8.37 11.38
CA PRO A 156 12.81 9.02 10.24
C PRO A 156 12.35 8.03 9.15
N PHE A 157 11.21 8.33 8.54
CA PHE A 157 10.75 7.72 7.29
C PHE A 157 10.96 8.72 6.15
N GLU A 158 11.17 8.20 4.96
CA GLU A 158 11.13 8.97 3.72
C GLU A 158 10.11 8.32 2.78
N THR A 159 9.12 9.07 2.29
CA THR A 159 8.15 8.60 1.30
C THR A 159 8.19 9.44 0.04
N MET A 160 7.74 8.84 -1.06
CA MET A 160 7.63 9.50 -2.36
C MET A 160 6.38 10.36 -2.41
N THR A 161 6.49 11.57 -2.96
CA THR A 161 5.39 12.56 -3.01
C THR A 161 4.50 12.39 -4.25
N GLY A 162 4.91 11.56 -5.21
CA GLY A 162 4.23 11.37 -6.48
C GLY A 162 4.62 12.35 -7.58
N GLU A 163 5.51 13.32 -7.30
CA GLU A 163 5.99 14.31 -8.28
C GLU A 163 6.57 13.62 -9.53
N ARG A 164 7.43 12.60 -9.35
CA ARG A 164 7.97 11.79 -10.46
C ARG A 164 7.30 10.42 -10.59
N GLY A 165 5.98 10.42 -10.58
CA GLY A 165 5.17 9.23 -10.88
C GLY A 165 4.00 9.08 -9.91
N ARG A 166 2.79 9.16 -10.44
CA ARG A 166 1.54 9.15 -9.67
C ARG A 166 1.30 7.82 -8.95
N ASP A 167 1.84 6.73 -9.50
CA ASP A 167 1.81 5.38 -8.93
C ASP A 167 2.76 5.25 -7.73
N LYS A 168 3.70 6.18 -7.55
CA LYS A 168 4.68 6.15 -6.45
C LYS A 168 4.19 6.88 -5.20
N PHE A 169 3.08 7.60 -5.27
CA PHE A 169 2.57 8.39 -4.16
C PHE A 169 2.50 7.59 -2.84
N ASP A 170 3.06 8.15 -1.78
CA ASP A 170 3.15 7.60 -0.41
C ASP A 170 3.92 6.28 -0.28
N LYS A 171 4.61 5.80 -1.34
CA LYS A 171 5.49 4.63 -1.24
C LYS A 171 6.71 4.96 -0.38
N TYR A 172 7.08 4.03 0.50
CA TYR A 172 8.29 4.16 1.30
C TYR A 172 9.55 4.11 0.42
N SER A 173 10.46 5.05 0.67
CA SER A 173 11.79 5.08 0.07
C SER A 173 12.83 4.59 1.07
N THR A 174 12.85 5.15 2.28
CA THR A 174 13.78 4.75 3.34
C THR A 174 13.14 4.75 4.73
N TYR A 175 13.71 3.94 5.62
CA TYR A 175 13.48 3.95 7.06
C TYR A 175 14.84 3.99 7.76
N LEU A 176 15.03 4.93 8.69
CA LEU A 176 16.34 5.20 9.31
C LEU A 176 17.45 5.38 8.27
N ASP A 177 17.16 6.13 7.21
CA ASP A 177 18.06 6.42 6.07
C ASP A 177 18.54 5.17 5.31
N LYS A 178 17.85 4.04 5.48
CA LYS A 178 18.12 2.80 4.76
C LYS A 178 16.94 2.42 3.88
N SER A 179 17.23 2.00 2.65
CA SER A 179 16.22 1.48 1.70
C SER A 179 15.80 0.03 1.98
N ARG A 180 16.37 -0.58 3.03
CA ARG A 180 16.13 -1.95 3.47
C ARG A 180 16.20 -2.03 4.99
N LEU A 181 15.50 -2.99 5.58
CA LEU A 181 15.44 -3.16 7.03
C LEU A 181 16.77 -3.62 7.66
N GLY A 182 17.55 -4.42 6.94
CA GLY A 182 18.76 -5.09 7.44
C GLY A 182 18.46 -6.27 8.36
N ILE A 183 17.26 -6.86 8.30
CA ILE A 183 16.81 -7.95 9.18
C ILE A 183 16.89 -9.29 8.46
N TYR A 184 16.42 -9.36 7.22
CA TYR A 184 16.32 -10.61 6.47
C TYR A 184 17.50 -10.84 5.54
N ARG A 185 17.71 -12.10 5.21
CA ARG A 185 18.85 -12.56 4.39
C ARG A 185 18.86 -12.07 2.95
N HIS A 186 17.70 -11.72 2.42
CA HIS A 186 17.53 -11.47 0.99
C HIS A 186 16.75 -10.18 0.78
N VAL A 187 17.16 -9.46 -0.27
CA VAL A 187 16.67 -8.12 -0.59
C VAL A 187 15.16 -8.07 -0.81
N SER A 188 14.56 -9.16 -1.32
CA SER A 188 13.11 -9.23 -1.55
C SER A 188 12.29 -9.24 -0.24
N CYS A 189 12.78 -9.91 0.81
CA CYS A 189 12.13 -9.95 2.11
C CYS A 189 12.41 -8.68 2.94
N ASP A 190 13.55 -8.04 2.67
CA ASP A 190 14.09 -6.93 3.45
C ASP A 190 13.73 -5.54 2.89
N ALA A 191 13.07 -5.51 1.73
CA ALA A 191 12.63 -4.29 1.05
C ALA A 191 11.42 -3.64 1.74
N LEU A 192 11.37 -2.32 1.66
CA LEU A 192 10.27 -1.47 2.13
C LEU A 192 9.22 -1.28 1.02
N ASN A 193 8.64 -2.36 0.52
CA ASN A 193 7.69 -2.31 -0.59
C ASN A 193 6.34 -1.73 -0.15
N GLY A 194 5.81 -0.80 -0.94
CA GLY A 194 4.45 -0.30 -0.77
C GLY A 194 4.33 0.95 0.09
N THR A 195 3.11 1.21 0.55
CA THR A 195 2.71 2.38 1.36
C THR A 195 2.35 1.94 2.78
N ASP A 196 1.76 2.82 3.59
CA ASP A 196 1.21 2.44 4.90
C ASP A 196 -0.20 1.83 4.84
N GLY A 197 -0.76 1.68 3.64
CA GLY A 197 -2.11 1.15 3.40
C GLY A 197 -3.22 2.20 3.34
N SER A 198 -2.93 3.49 3.58
CA SER A 198 -3.93 4.57 3.44
C SER A 198 -4.14 4.96 1.97
N PHE A 199 -3.06 4.96 1.19
CA PHE A 199 -3.03 5.30 -0.23
C PHE A 199 -2.23 4.26 -1.00
N PHE A 200 -2.51 4.07 -2.29
CA PHE A 200 -1.79 3.12 -3.16
C PHE A 200 -1.34 3.73 -4.50
N GLY A 201 -1.36 5.06 -4.60
CA GLY A 201 -1.14 5.77 -5.87
C GLY A 201 -2.41 5.88 -6.71
N THR A 202 -2.47 6.88 -7.58
CA THR A 202 -3.67 7.14 -8.41
C THR A 202 -3.75 6.17 -9.59
N PHE A 203 -4.96 5.93 -10.09
CA PHE A 203 -5.26 5.01 -11.19
C PHE A 203 -4.75 3.59 -10.92
N VAL A 204 -5.25 2.99 -9.85
CA VAL A 204 -4.90 1.64 -9.41
C VAL A 204 -5.22 0.62 -10.51
N ASP A 205 -4.24 -0.24 -10.81
CA ASP A 205 -4.39 -1.35 -11.74
C ASP A 205 -4.74 -2.63 -10.98
N SER A 206 -5.96 -3.13 -11.20
CA SER A 206 -6.49 -4.36 -10.59
C SER A 206 -5.75 -5.63 -11.03
N SER A 207 -5.01 -5.59 -12.14
CA SER A 207 -4.18 -6.72 -12.59
C SER A 207 -2.90 -6.92 -11.78
N GLN A 208 -2.49 -5.90 -11.02
CA GLN A 208 -1.25 -5.91 -10.24
C GLN A 208 -1.54 -6.07 -8.74
N PRO A 209 -0.66 -6.78 -8.01
CA PRO A 209 -0.73 -6.80 -6.56
C PRO A 209 -0.33 -5.45 -5.97
N LEU A 210 -0.95 -5.11 -4.85
CA LEU A 210 -0.55 -3.99 -4.03
C LEU A 210 0.32 -4.45 -2.87
N TYR A 211 1.11 -3.53 -2.32
CA TYR A 211 1.96 -3.81 -1.17
C TYR A 211 1.73 -2.76 -0.10
N LEU A 212 1.71 -3.21 1.16
CA LEU A 212 1.74 -2.35 2.34
C LEU A 212 2.93 -2.73 3.21
N PHE A 213 3.68 -1.74 3.66
CA PHE A 213 4.77 -1.93 4.60
C PHE A 213 4.27 -1.69 6.02
N ASN A 214 4.46 -2.66 6.91
CA ASN A 214 4.13 -2.52 8.32
C ASN A 214 5.40 -2.59 9.16
N LEU A 215 5.75 -1.46 9.79
CA LEU A 215 6.94 -1.36 10.64
C LEU A 215 6.90 -2.36 11.82
N HIS A 216 5.73 -2.57 12.42
CA HIS A 216 5.57 -3.41 13.61
C HIS A 216 5.67 -4.91 13.30
N ALA A 217 5.28 -5.32 12.09
CA ALA A 217 5.56 -6.65 11.55
C ALA A 217 6.94 -6.75 10.90
N CYS A 218 7.61 -5.62 10.69
CA CYS A 218 8.92 -5.53 10.08
C CYS A 218 9.00 -6.21 8.72
N ARG A 219 7.97 -6.06 7.89
CA ARG A 219 7.96 -6.56 6.50
C ARG A 219 6.88 -5.87 5.69
N SER A 220 6.99 -5.99 4.37
CA SER A 220 5.89 -5.71 3.47
C SER A 220 4.97 -6.92 3.33
N PHE A 221 3.68 -6.63 3.20
CA PHE A 221 2.63 -7.59 2.88
C PHE A 221 2.07 -7.30 1.50
N ARG A 222 1.83 -8.39 0.75
CA ARG A 222 1.17 -8.35 -0.55
C ARG A 222 -0.34 -8.42 -0.36
N LEU A 223 -1.06 -7.66 -1.17
CA LEU A 223 -2.51 -7.71 -1.32
C LEU A 223 -2.86 -8.09 -2.75
N ASP A 224 -3.79 -9.02 -2.92
CA ASP A 224 -4.27 -9.47 -4.24
C ASP A 224 -5.72 -9.02 -4.46
N TYR A 225 -6.01 -8.59 -5.68
CA TYR A 225 -7.38 -8.23 -6.08
C TYR A 225 -8.28 -9.46 -6.04
N SER A 226 -9.47 -9.29 -5.48
CA SER A 226 -10.45 -10.36 -5.27
C SER A 226 -11.79 -10.08 -5.94
N GLY A 227 -12.06 -8.83 -6.33
CA GLY A 227 -13.27 -8.45 -7.06
C GLY A 227 -13.61 -6.97 -6.92
N ASP A 228 -14.63 -6.54 -7.64
CA ASP A 228 -15.18 -5.19 -7.50
C ASP A 228 -16.07 -5.11 -6.26
N SER A 229 -16.04 -3.96 -5.60
CA SER A 229 -16.86 -3.67 -4.42
C SER A 229 -17.36 -2.23 -4.45
N SER A 230 -18.14 -1.87 -3.43
CA SER A 230 -18.51 -0.49 -3.17
C SER A 230 -18.48 -0.22 -1.68
N ALA A 231 -17.98 0.97 -1.32
CA ALA A 231 -18.00 1.49 0.02
C ALA A 231 -18.58 2.92 -0.01
N ASN A 232 -19.57 3.19 0.84
CA ASN A 232 -20.21 4.51 0.96
C ASN A 232 -20.75 5.09 -0.37
N GLY A 233 -21.16 4.18 -1.28
CA GLY A 233 -21.67 4.51 -2.61
C GLY A 233 -20.59 5.02 -3.57
N VAL A 234 -19.33 4.65 -3.35
CA VAL A 234 -18.20 4.86 -4.25
C VAL A 234 -17.73 3.50 -4.75
N SER A 235 -17.39 3.39 -6.04
CA SER A 235 -16.85 2.15 -6.61
C SER A 235 -15.46 1.88 -6.05
N ALA A 236 -15.15 0.63 -5.76
CA ALA A 236 -13.88 0.22 -5.17
C ALA A 236 -13.41 -1.11 -5.72
N TYR A 237 -12.11 -1.36 -5.60
CA TYR A 237 -11.51 -2.68 -5.77
C TYR A 237 -11.31 -3.33 -4.40
N HIS A 238 -11.79 -4.55 -4.26
CA HIS A 238 -11.62 -5.37 -3.06
C HIS A 238 -10.29 -6.11 -3.14
N TYR A 239 -9.38 -5.80 -2.22
CA TYR A 239 -8.10 -6.46 -2.08
C TYR A 239 -8.05 -7.26 -0.77
N GLU A 240 -7.49 -8.47 -0.81
CA GLU A 240 -7.32 -9.35 0.34
C GLU A 240 -5.85 -9.75 0.52
N PHE A 241 -5.48 -10.18 1.72
CA PHE A 241 -4.22 -10.90 1.89
C PHE A 241 -4.29 -12.29 1.24
N PRO A 242 -3.24 -12.75 0.55
CA PRO A 242 -3.24 -14.08 -0.04
C PRO A 242 -3.26 -15.18 1.03
N ASP A 243 -3.93 -16.29 0.74
CA ASP A 243 -4.08 -17.38 1.71
C ASP A 243 -2.73 -17.99 2.12
N ASN A 244 -1.77 -18.01 1.20
CA ASN A 244 -0.42 -18.51 1.38
C ASN A 244 0.58 -17.46 1.93
N LEU A 245 0.10 -16.33 2.47
CA LEU A 245 0.95 -15.24 2.97
C LEU A 245 2.01 -15.73 3.98
N PHE A 246 1.63 -16.66 4.84
CA PHE A 246 2.48 -17.22 5.89
C PHE A 246 3.02 -18.62 5.55
N ASP A 247 2.85 -19.09 4.32
CA ASP A 247 3.34 -20.40 3.92
C ASP A 247 4.86 -20.45 3.86
N GLY A 248 5.39 -21.63 4.19
CA GLY A 248 6.82 -21.89 4.15
C GLY A 248 7.31 -22.05 2.71
N PRO A 249 8.64 -22.06 2.51
CA PRO A 249 9.25 -22.10 1.18
C PRO A 249 8.92 -23.35 0.35
N GLU A 250 8.47 -24.43 0.98
CA GLU A 250 7.96 -25.61 0.29
C GLU A 250 6.72 -25.30 -0.57
N TYR A 251 5.82 -24.44 -0.09
CA TYR A 251 4.58 -24.07 -0.79
C TYR A 251 4.66 -22.68 -1.41
N LYS A 252 5.45 -21.77 -0.81
CA LYS A 252 5.68 -20.41 -1.30
C LYS A 252 7.18 -20.10 -1.28
N PRO A 253 7.93 -20.48 -2.33
CA PRO A 253 9.39 -20.37 -2.37
C PRO A 253 9.92 -18.99 -1.99
N GLU A 254 9.22 -17.91 -2.35
CA GLU A 254 9.62 -16.53 -2.09
C GLU A 254 9.70 -16.20 -0.59
N ASN A 255 9.02 -16.96 0.27
CA ASN A 255 9.03 -16.77 1.73
C ASN A 255 10.27 -17.36 2.44
N TRP A 256 11.18 -18.02 1.72
CA TRP A 256 12.36 -18.67 2.30
C TRP A 256 13.19 -17.75 3.21
N CYS A 257 13.29 -16.46 2.86
CA CYS A 257 14.09 -15.48 3.59
C CYS A 257 13.43 -14.94 4.86
N PHE A 258 12.12 -15.13 5.04
CA PHE A 258 11.43 -14.82 6.30
C PHE A 258 11.64 -15.91 7.35
N CYS A 259 12.02 -17.12 6.95
CA CYS A 259 12.34 -18.19 7.88
C CYS A 259 13.74 -17.95 8.50
N PRO A 260 13.89 -18.01 9.84
CA PRO A 260 15.19 -17.84 10.49
C PRO A 260 16.25 -18.84 10.00
N LYS A 261 17.53 -18.45 10.02
CA LYS A 261 18.65 -19.27 9.51
C LYS A 261 18.75 -20.63 10.19
N ASP A 262 18.61 -20.65 11.51
CA ASP A 262 18.86 -21.81 12.36
C ASP A 262 17.61 -22.67 12.59
N VAL A 263 16.53 -22.40 11.85
CA VAL A 263 15.26 -23.09 11.94
C VAL A 263 15.01 -23.90 10.67
N ASP A 264 14.60 -25.15 10.84
CA ASP A 264 14.13 -26.00 9.74
C ASP A 264 13.00 -25.29 8.99
N GLN A 265 13.15 -25.12 7.68
CA GLN A 265 12.21 -24.40 6.84
C GLN A 265 10.78 -24.95 6.90
N ARG A 266 10.61 -26.25 7.15
CA ARG A 266 9.29 -26.88 7.33
C ARG A 266 8.54 -26.33 8.55
N LYS A 267 9.28 -25.84 9.55
CA LYS A 267 8.71 -25.20 10.75
C LYS A 267 8.23 -23.77 10.49
N CYS A 268 8.48 -23.19 9.32
CA CYS A 268 8.04 -21.84 8.98
C CYS A 268 6.70 -21.78 8.23
N HIS A 269 6.06 -22.91 7.95
CA HIS A 269 4.76 -22.94 7.26
C HIS A 269 3.57 -22.48 8.13
N GLY A 270 2.71 -21.61 7.62
CA GLY A 270 1.54 -21.09 8.36
C GLY A 270 1.91 -20.21 9.55
N VAL A 271 3.14 -19.66 9.62
CA VAL A 271 3.54 -18.78 10.71
C VAL A 271 4.65 -17.83 10.29
N PHE A 272 4.55 -16.58 10.69
CA PHE A 272 5.61 -15.61 10.52
C PHE A 272 6.34 -15.35 11.84
N ASP A 273 7.64 -15.64 11.87
CA ASP A 273 8.46 -15.51 13.07
C ASP A 273 8.95 -14.06 13.28
N LEU A 274 8.48 -13.41 14.34
CA LEU A 274 8.85 -12.03 14.68
C LEU A 274 10.17 -11.93 15.45
N SER A 275 10.78 -13.04 15.87
CA SER A 275 11.99 -12.98 16.71
C SER A 275 13.20 -12.40 15.98
N GLN A 276 13.24 -12.49 14.65
CA GLN A 276 14.32 -11.88 13.87
C GLN A 276 14.28 -10.34 13.96
N CYS A 277 13.09 -9.74 13.89
CA CYS A 277 12.95 -8.29 14.01
C CYS A 277 13.00 -7.82 15.48
N LEU A 278 12.38 -8.58 16.38
CA LEU A 278 12.20 -8.17 17.77
C LEU A 278 13.32 -8.70 18.68
N ALA A 279 14.54 -8.87 18.16
CA ALA A 279 15.73 -9.30 18.89
C ALA A 279 15.53 -10.53 19.81
N GLY A 280 15.03 -11.63 19.25
CA GLY A 280 14.89 -12.91 19.96
C GLY A 280 13.63 -13.03 20.82
N VAL A 281 12.74 -12.03 20.79
CA VAL A 281 11.43 -12.10 21.44
C VAL A 281 10.61 -13.27 20.88
N PRO A 282 10.00 -14.13 21.72
CA PRO A 282 9.33 -15.35 21.28
C PRO A 282 7.91 -15.07 20.76
N PHE A 283 7.75 -14.08 19.87
CA PHE A 283 6.48 -13.79 19.21
C PHE A 283 6.45 -14.35 17.80
N ALA A 284 5.24 -14.63 17.34
CA ALA A 284 4.96 -15.05 15.98
C ALA A 284 3.59 -14.55 15.56
N MET A 285 3.44 -14.25 14.27
CA MET A 285 2.24 -13.74 13.67
C MET A 285 1.57 -14.80 12.80
N THR A 286 0.25 -14.87 12.86
CA THR A 286 -0.62 -15.68 12.00
C THR A 286 -1.87 -14.89 11.67
N PHE A 287 -2.77 -15.43 10.84
CA PHE A 287 -4.15 -14.94 10.82
C PHE A 287 -4.89 -15.34 12.11
N PRO A 288 -5.94 -14.59 12.52
CA PRO A 288 -6.78 -14.92 13.67
C PRO A 288 -7.33 -16.35 13.65
N HIS A 289 -7.36 -16.95 14.84
CA HIS A 289 -7.75 -18.35 15.07
C HIS A 289 -6.99 -19.36 14.20
N PHE A 290 -5.77 -19.05 13.78
CA PHE A 290 -4.96 -19.86 12.85
C PHE A 290 -5.68 -20.14 11.52
N LEU A 291 -6.44 -19.18 11.00
CA LEU A 291 -6.93 -19.22 9.61
C LEU A 291 -5.74 -19.48 8.67
N ASN A 292 -5.91 -20.39 7.71
CA ASN A 292 -4.87 -20.86 6.79
C ASN A 292 -3.61 -21.43 7.48
N SER A 293 -3.71 -21.86 8.74
CA SER A 293 -2.60 -22.46 9.49
C SER A 293 -3.05 -23.67 10.33
N PRO A 294 -3.70 -24.67 9.71
CA PRO A 294 -4.44 -25.72 10.41
C PRO A 294 -3.59 -26.59 11.34
N ARG A 295 -2.28 -26.69 11.07
CA ARG A 295 -1.34 -27.49 11.89
C ARG A 295 -1.27 -27.05 13.36
N PHE A 296 -1.64 -25.80 13.67
CA PHE A 296 -1.61 -25.27 15.04
C PHE A 296 -2.94 -25.44 15.79
N LEU A 297 -4.02 -25.82 15.11
CA LEU A 297 -5.35 -25.96 15.72
C LEU A 297 -5.40 -27.08 16.76
N SER A 298 -4.61 -28.14 16.59
CA SER A 298 -4.57 -29.27 17.53
C SER A 298 -3.90 -28.92 18.87
N GLY A 299 -3.10 -27.85 18.92
CA GLY A 299 -2.36 -27.44 20.11
C GLY A 299 -3.18 -26.67 21.13
N VAL A 300 -4.32 -26.07 20.71
CA VAL A 300 -5.11 -25.15 21.55
C VAL A 300 -6.61 -25.35 21.30
N ARG A 301 -7.36 -25.59 22.37
CA ARG A 301 -8.83 -25.70 22.31
C ARG A 301 -9.48 -24.31 22.29
N GLY A 302 -10.63 -24.19 21.61
CA GLY A 302 -11.43 -22.96 21.56
C GLY A 302 -11.18 -22.07 20.34
N LEU A 303 -10.40 -22.54 19.37
CA LEU A 303 -10.17 -21.84 18.11
C LEU A 303 -11.20 -22.24 17.04
N SER A 304 -11.68 -21.28 16.27
CA SER A 304 -12.69 -21.47 15.23
C SER A 304 -12.35 -20.55 14.05
N PRO A 305 -11.43 -20.93 13.14
CA PRO A 305 -11.08 -20.11 12.00
C PRO A 305 -12.30 -19.86 11.09
N ASP A 306 -12.48 -18.62 10.67
CA ASP A 306 -13.60 -18.15 9.84
C ASP A 306 -13.04 -17.10 8.89
N ARG A 307 -13.10 -17.35 7.58
CA ARG A 307 -12.48 -16.48 6.58
C ARG A 307 -13.06 -15.07 6.63
N GLN A 308 -14.39 -14.93 6.72
CA GLN A 308 -15.05 -13.61 6.67
C GLN A 308 -14.71 -12.76 7.89
N LYS A 309 -14.48 -13.38 9.05
CA LYS A 309 -14.13 -12.68 10.29
C LYS A 309 -12.64 -12.48 10.48
N HIS A 310 -11.80 -13.36 9.93
CA HIS A 310 -10.38 -13.44 10.29
C HIS A 310 -9.45 -13.09 9.13
N LEU A 311 -9.92 -13.05 7.88
CA LEU A 311 -9.13 -12.51 6.78
C LEU A 311 -9.27 -10.99 6.74
N GLY A 312 -8.16 -10.30 6.54
CA GLY A 312 -8.14 -8.85 6.35
C GLY A 312 -8.40 -8.45 4.90
N TYR A 313 -8.93 -7.25 4.70
CA TYR A 313 -9.30 -6.73 3.38
C TYR A 313 -9.12 -5.20 3.29
N PHE A 314 -9.08 -4.69 2.07
CA PHE A 314 -8.99 -3.27 1.74
C PHE A 314 -9.87 -2.96 0.53
N ASP A 315 -10.85 -2.07 0.70
CA ASP A 315 -11.64 -1.53 -0.41
C ASP A 315 -11.03 -0.21 -0.85
N ILE A 316 -10.45 -0.20 -2.05
CA ILE A 316 -9.64 0.90 -2.56
C ILE A 316 -10.36 1.58 -3.71
N GLU A 317 -10.54 2.89 -3.63
CA GLU A 317 -11.10 3.68 -4.72
C GLU A 317 -10.08 3.75 -5.88
N PRO A 318 -10.44 3.33 -7.10
CA PRO A 318 -9.47 3.08 -8.16
C PRO A 318 -8.83 4.34 -8.74
N THR A 319 -9.55 5.46 -8.78
CA THR A 319 -9.07 6.68 -9.45
C THR A 319 -8.05 7.43 -8.61
N LEU A 320 -8.35 7.66 -7.34
CA LEU A 320 -7.51 8.37 -6.37
C LEU A 320 -6.57 7.43 -5.62
N GLY A 321 -6.86 6.13 -5.58
CA GLY A 321 -6.06 5.12 -4.87
C GLY A 321 -6.17 5.19 -3.36
N VAL A 322 -7.28 5.73 -2.84
CA VAL A 322 -7.50 5.89 -1.40
C VAL A 322 -8.23 4.66 -0.86
N THR A 323 -7.78 4.14 0.28
CA THR A 323 -8.53 3.11 1.01
C THR A 323 -9.79 3.72 1.60
N LEU A 324 -10.96 3.32 1.09
CA LEU A 324 -12.27 3.77 1.59
C LEU A 324 -12.62 3.11 2.90
N ARG A 325 -12.37 1.81 3.00
CA ARG A 325 -12.43 1.06 4.24
C ARG A 325 -11.48 -0.12 4.18
N GLY A 326 -10.93 -0.50 5.31
CA GLY A 326 -10.03 -1.64 5.37
C GLY A 326 -9.87 -2.12 6.79
N SER A 327 -9.44 -3.38 6.90
CA SER A 327 -9.25 -4.08 8.15
C SER A 327 -8.09 -5.05 7.99
N GLY A 328 -6.95 -4.73 8.59
CA GLY A 328 -5.82 -5.61 8.78
C GLY A 328 -6.04 -6.49 10.00
N ARG A 329 -6.11 -7.81 9.81
CA ARG A 329 -6.44 -8.76 10.87
C ARG A 329 -5.31 -9.75 11.10
N PHE A 330 -4.71 -9.69 12.28
CA PHE A 330 -3.57 -10.54 12.63
C PHE A 330 -3.63 -11.03 14.07
N GLN A 331 -3.04 -12.19 14.31
CA GLN A 331 -2.91 -12.79 15.64
C GLN A 331 -1.46 -12.81 16.07
N ILE A 332 -1.23 -12.33 17.29
CA ILE A 332 0.06 -12.45 17.96
C ILE A 332 0.03 -13.71 18.82
N ASN A 333 1.05 -14.52 18.66
CA ASN A 333 1.21 -15.81 19.31
C ASN A 333 2.52 -15.85 20.10
N LEU A 334 2.52 -16.54 21.23
CA LEU A 334 3.69 -16.83 22.04
C LEU A 334 4.28 -18.17 21.63
N LYS A 335 5.56 -18.17 21.25
CA LYS A 335 6.34 -19.39 20.99
C LYS A 335 6.80 -19.97 22.32
N LEU A 336 5.99 -20.86 22.89
CA LEU A 336 6.33 -21.53 24.13
C LEU A 336 7.27 -22.71 23.86
N ARG A 337 8.39 -22.74 24.59
CA ARG A 337 9.37 -23.83 24.58
C ARG A 337 9.79 -24.16 26.00
N PRO A 338 10.30 -25.36 26.27
CA PRO A 338 10.92 -25.68 27.55
C PRO A 338 11.99 -24.66 27.93
N PHE A 339 11.89 -24.11 29.14
CA PHE A 339 12.98 -23.35 29.75
C PHE A 339 13.72 -24.25 30.73
N THR A 340 14.93 -24.66 30.37
CA THR A 340 15.73 -25.62 31.16
C THR A 340 16.18 -25.06 32.51
N PHE A 341 16.23 -23.73 32.64
CA PHE A 341 16.65 -23.03 33.84
C PHE A 341 15.54 -22.66 34.83
N VAL A 342 14.27 -22.83 34.45
CA VAL A 342 13.12 -22.48 35.30
C VAL A 342 12.40 -23.75 35.75
N PRO A 343 12.51 -24.13 37.04
CA PRO A 343 11.76 -25.25 37.59
C PRO A 343 10.26 -25.10 37.32
N GLY A 344 9.63 -26.15 36.78
CA GLY A 344 8.20 -26.17 36.46
C GLY A 344 7.83 -25.73 35.03
N LEU A 345 8.77 -25.16 34.25
CA LEU A 345 8.55 -24.81 32.83
C LEU A 345 9.38 -25.68 31.86
N ASN A 346 10.05 -26.72 32.37
CA ASN A 346 10.84 -27.68 31.61
C ASN A 346 9.99 -28.78 30.91
N GLY A 347 8.76 -29.01 31.37
CA GLY A 347 7.85 -30.03 30.83
C GLY A 347 6.91 -29.57 29.71
N PHE A 348 7.00 -28.31 29.26
CA PHE A 348 6.10 -27.82 28.22
C PHE A 348 6.38 -28.48 26.87
N LYS A 349 5.32 -28.96 26.21
CA LYS A 349 5.41 -29.27 24.80
C LYS A 349 5.58 -27.96 24.02
N PRO A 350 6.53 -27.87 23.08
CA PRO A 350 6.64 -26.72 22.20
C PRO A 350 5.29 -26.41 21.55
N THR A 351 4.74 -25.24 21.84
CA THR A 351 3.37 -24.87 21.45
C THR A 351 3.35 -23.41 21.01
N LEU A 352 2.61 -23.14 19.93
CA LEU A 352 2.31 -21.78 19.49
C LEU A 352 1.00 -21.35 20.18
N LEU A 353 1.09 -20.58 21.26
CA LEU A 353 -0.07 -20.19 22.05
C LEU A 353 -0.61 -18.83 21.58
N PRO A 354 -1.86 -18.71 21.10
CA PRO A 354 -2.50 -17.44 20.81
C PRO A 354 -2.51 -16.54 22.04
N TYR A 355 -2.06 -15.29 21.88
CA TYR A 355 -2.08 -14.29 22.94
C TYR A 355 -3.27 -13.36 22.80
N LEU A 356 -3.36 -12.72 21.63
CA LEU A 356 -4.47 -11.86 21.21
C LEU A 356 -4.48 -11.79 19.69
N TRP A 357 -5.62 -11.41 19.13
CA TRP A 357 -5.70 -10.98 17.74
C TRP A 357 -6.26 -9.58 17.68
N ILE A 358 -5.92 -8.88 16.60
CA ILE A 358 -6.14 -7.45 16.40
C ILE A 358 -6.88 -7.30 15.08
N ASP A 359 -7.86 -6.41 15.09
CA ASP A 359 -8.47 -5.82 13.91
C ASP A 359 -8.05 -4.35 13.87
N GLU A 360 -7.12 -4.01 12.99
CA GLU A 360 -6.65 -2.64 12.79
C GLU A 360 -7.24 -2.14 11.47
N GLY A 361 -8.13 -1.16 11.53
CA GLY A 361 -8.88 -0.74 10.37
C GLY A 361 -9.44 0.67 10.51
N ALA A 362 -9.86 1.20 9.38
CA ALA A 362 -10.52 2.49 9.28
C ALA A 362 -11.60 2.42 8.20
N GLU A 363 -12.62 3.26 8.36
CA GLU A 363 -13.63 3.51 7.34
C GLU A 363 -13.78 5.02 7.18
N LEU A 364 -13.57 5.50 5.95
CA LEU A 364 -13.76 6.89 5.60
C LEU A 364 -15.25 7.22 5.63
N SER A 365 -15.61 8.13 6.53
CA SER A 365 -16.99 8.57 6.76
C SER A 365 -17.06 10.10 6.89
N GLY A 366 -18.29 10.61 6.96
CA GLY A 366 -18.56 12.04 7.16
C GLY A 366 -18.04 12.92 6.02
N PHE A 367 -17.51 14.10 6.39
CA PHE A 367 -17.05 15.11 5.43
C PHE A 367 -15.94 14.60 4.49
N LEU A 368 -14.95 13.88 5.03
CA LEU A 368 -13.84 13.34 4.23
C LEU A 368 -14.34 12.32 3.21
N GLY A 369 -15.24 11.41 3.63
CA GLY A 369 -15.86 10.46 2.71
C GLY A 369 -16.61 11.16 1.57
N SER A 370 -17.37 12.21 1.88
CA SER A 370 -18.08 13.02 0.87
C SER A 370 -17.12 13.74 -0.08
N LEU A 371 -15.98 14.22 0.41
CA LEU A 371 -14.97 14.88 -0.41
C LEU A 371 -14.31 13.91 -1.39
N ILE A 372 -13.91 12.72 -0.91
CA ILE A 372 -13.34 11.65 -1.75
C ILE A 372 -14.35 11.22 -2.80
N LYS A 373 -15.61 11.04 -2.40
CA LYS A 373 -16.72 10.74 -3.31
C LYS A 373 -16.84 11.80 -4.41
N ALA A 374 -16.94 13.07 -4.05
CA ALA A 374 -17.04 14.16 -5.02
C ALA A 374 -15.82 14.23 -5.95
N GLY A 375 -14.61 14.03 -5.41
CA GLY A 375 -13.36 14.00 -6.18
C GLY A 375 -13.34 12.87 -7.21
N SER A 376 -13.61 11.64 -6.78
CA SER A 376 -13.66 10.46 -7.66
C SER A 376 -14.69 10.65 -8.78
N TYR A 377 -15.91 11.08 -8.46
CA TYR A 377 -16.93 11.34 -9.47
C TYR A 377 -16.54 12.45 -10.45
N SER A 378 -15.95 13.54 -9.95
CA SER A 378 -15.56 14.67 -10.80
C SER A 378 -14.48 14.30 -11.81
N ILE A 379 -13.46 13.53 -11.38
CA ILE A 379 -12.39 13.07 -12.27
C ILE A 379 -12.95 12.09 -13.31
N ASN A 380 -13.79 11.13 -12.88
CA ASN A 380 -14.39 10.17 -13.80
C ASN A 380 -15.32 10.87 -14.81
N ALA A 381 -16.13 11.84 -14.36
CA ALA A 381 -17.00 12.62 -15.24
C ALA A 381 -16.20 13.46 -16.25
N ALA A 382 -15.09 14.07 -15.83
CA ALA A 382 -14.19 14.79 -16.73
C ALA A 382 -13.56 13.84 -17.77
N GLY A 383 -13.17 12.63 -17.36
CA GLY A 383 -12.65 11.60 -18.26
C GLY A 383 -13.68 11.16 -19.31
N TYR A 384 -14.91 10.85 -18.89
CA TYR A 384 -16.00 10.51 -19.82
C TYR A 384 -16.36 11.66 -20.74
N GLY A 385 -16.38 12.90 -20.23
CA GLY A 385 -16.60 14.10 -21.02
C GLY A 385 -15.52 14.29 -22.09
N PHE A 386 -14.25 14.05 -21.75
CA PHE A 386 -13.15 14.09 -22.69
C PHE A 386 -13.29 13.03 -23.79
N ILE A 387 -13.58 11.78 -23.43
CA ILE A 387 -13.80 10.69 -24.39
C ILE A 387 -14.96 11.01 -25.34
N LEU A 388 -16.07 11.50 -24.80
CA LEU A 388 -17.23 11.89 -25.59
C LEU A 388 -16.89 13.00 -26.60
N THR A 389 -16.16 14.03 -26.17
CA THR A 389 -15.71 15.12 -27.05
C THR A 389 -14.78 14.59 -28.16
N VAL A 390 -13.89 13.65 -27.85
CA VAL A 390 -13.03 13.00 -28.85
C VAL A 390 -13.86 12.20 -29.86
N LEU A 391 -14.81 11.38 -29.40
CA LEU A 391 -15.68 10.60 -30.27
C LEU A 391 -16.54 11.48 -31.19
N LEU A 392 -17.09 12.58 -30.66
CA LEU A 392 -17.82 13.57 -31.45
C LEU A 392 -16.91 14.23 -32.50
N GLY A 393 -15.69 14.62 -32.13
CA GLY A 393 -14.70 15.19 -33.05
C GLY A 393 -14.30 14.24 -34.18
N VAL A 394 -14.13 12.95 -33.89
CA VAL A 394 -13.88 11.91 -34.90
C VAL A 394 -15.10 11.75 -35.80
N GLY A 395 -16.31 11.71 -35.23
CA GLY A 395 -17.56 11.60 -36.00
C GLY A 395 -17.76 12.76 -36.98
N VAL A 396 -17.57 14.01 -36.54
CA VAL A 396 -17.65 15.20 -37.40
C VAL A 396 -16.58 15.14 -38.51
N SER A 397 -15.36 14.73 -38.18
CA SER A 397 -14.30 14.56 -39.18
C SER A 397 -14.66 13.52 -40.24
N MET A 398 -15.19 12.36 -39.85
CA MET A 398 -15.64 11.32 -40.78
C MET A 398 -16.77 11.79 -41.70
N ILE A 399 -17.76 12.52 -41.16
CA ILE A 399 -18.85 13.10 -41.93
C ILE A 399 -18.32 14.15 -42.92
N GLY A 400 -17.42 15.02 -42.46
CA GLY A 400 -16.76 16.02 -43.30
C GLY A 400 -16.00 15.39 -44.47
N SER A 401 -15.20 14.35 -44.20
CA SER A 401 -14.49 13.59 -45.24
C SER A 401 -15.45 12.92 -46.22
N TYR A 402 -16.53 12.31 -45.74
CA TYR A 402 -17.55 11.68 -46.59
C TYR A 402 -18.22 12.71 -47.52
N LEU A 403 -18.64 13.86 -46.98
CA LEU A 403 -19.23 14.94 -47.76
C LEU A 403 -18.25 15.48 -48.79
N LYS A 404 -16.98 15.68 -48.43
CA LYS A 404 -15.93 16.10 -49.38
C LYS A 404 -15.79 15.11 -50.54
N ILE A 405 -15.74 13.81 -50.27
CA ILE A 405 -15.67 12.77 -51.31
C ILE A 405 -16.92 12.82 -52.21
N LYS A 406 -18.12 12.95 -51.64
CA LYS A 406 -19.37 13.03 -52.40
C LYS A 406 -19.45 14.28 -53.27
N ILE A 407 -19.02 15.42 -52.75
CA ILE A 407 -18.97 16.68 -53.50
C ILE A 407 -17.97 16.56 -54.64
N LEU A 408 -16.76 16.04 -54.41
CA LEU A 408 -15.76 15.84 -55.45
C LEU A 408 -16.27 14.88 -56.55
N ALA A 409 -16.89 13.76 -56.18
CA ALA A 409 -17.48 12.83 -57.15
C ALA A 409 -18.65 13.44 -57.94
N PHE A 410 -19.43 14.32 -57.31
CA PHE A 410 -20.50 15.06 -57.98
C PHE A 410 -19.94 16.09 -58.97
N ILE A 411 -18.89 16.82 -58.58
CA ILE A 411 -18.17 17.76 -59.45
C ILE A 411 -17.57 17.02 -60.65
N GLU A 412 -16.91 15.89 -60.42
CA GLU A 412 -16.31 15.07 -61.48
C GLU A 412 -17.37 14.63 -62.52
N LYS A 413 -18.56 14.26 -62.05
CA LYS A 413 -19.71 13.90 -62.91
C LYS A 413 -20.26 15.08 -63.71
N LEU A 414 -20.20 16.30 -63.17
CA LEU A 414 -20.56 17.52 -63.89
C LEU A 414 -19.50 17.93 -64.92
N SER A 415 -18.23 17.58 -64.70
CA SER A 415 -17.11 17.88 -65.61
C SER A 415 -16.82 16.79 -66.65
N GLY A 416 -17.69 15.78 -66.77
CA GLY A 416 -17.56 14.73 -67.78
C GLY A 416 -17.63 15.26 -69.22
N PRO A 417 -17.03 14.57 -70.21
CA PRO A 417 -16.79 15.08 -71.57
C PRO A 417 -18.05 15.46 -72.36
N ASP A 418 -19.25 15.04 -71.93
CA ASP A 418 -20.53 15.30 -72.62
C ASP A 418 -21.35 16.46 -72.02
N ILE A 419 -20.91 17.08 -70.92
CA ILE A 419 -21.59 18.23 -70.30
C ILE A 419 -20.59 19.39 -70.17
N GLY A 420 -20.20 19.95 -71.32
CA GLY A 420 -19.50 21.22 -71.36
C GLY A 420 -20.43 22.37 -70.93
N PHE A 421 -20.41 22.74 -69.66
CA PHE A 421 -20.88 24.07 -69.25
C PHE A 421 -19.86 25.11 -69.71
N TYR A 422 -19.97 25.50 -70.99
CA TYR A 422 -19.51 26.81 -71.44
C TYR A 422 -20.52 27.84 -70.95
N CYS A 423 -20.29 28.40 -69.76
CA CYS A 423 -20.91 29.66 -69.38
C CYS A 423 -20.27 30.78 -70.22
N TYR A 424 -20.80 31.00 -71.42
CA TYR A 424 -20.77 32.34 -72.00
C TYR A 424 -21.86 33.16 -71.31
N ASP A 425 -21.41 34.24 -70.67
CA ASP A 425 -22.17 35.42 -70.25
C ASP A 425 -23.32 35.20 -69.25
N LEU A 426 -22.99 35.10 -67.94
CA LEU A 426 -23.81 35.75 -66.89
C LEU A 426 -23.18 35.89 -65.49
N PHE A 427 -21.95 35.40 -65.22
CA PHE A 427 -21.19 35.78 -64.02
C PHE A 427 -19.68 35.79 -64.32
N PRO A 428 -18.88 36.78 -63.85
CA PRO A 428 -17.47 36.93 -64.20
C PRO A 428 -16.58 36.06 -63.30
N MET A 429 -16.93 34.79 -63.13
CA MET A 429 -16.07 33.82 -62.44
C MET A 429 -15.86 32.62 -63.34
N ASN A 430 -14.61 32.39 -63.75
CA ASN A 430 -14.18 31.14 -64.38
C ASN A 430 -14.56 29.98 -63.44
N ASN A 431 -15.03 28.84 -63.97
CA ASN A 431 -15.43 27.66 -63.18
C ASN A 431 -14.35 27.29 -62.14
N TYR A 432 -13.07 27.50 -62.48
CA TYR A 432 -11.93 27.34 -61.56
C TYR A 432 -12.01 28.21 -60.28
N GLU A 433 -12.33 29.51 -60.42
CA GLU A 433 -12.47 30.43 -59.27
C GLU A 433 -13.70 30.08 -58.43
N LEU A 434 -14.79 29.62 -59.06
CA LEU A 434 -15.97 29.14 -58.34
C LEU A 434 -15.64 27.87 -57.52
N TYR A 435 -14.91 26.91 -58.08
CA TYR A 435 -14.46 25.71 -57.37
C TYR A 435 -13.49 26.02 -56.23
N ARG A 436 -12.58 26.98 -56.42
CA ARG A 436 -11.65 27.46 -55.39
C ARG A 436 -12.41 28.11 -54.23
N ILE A 437 -13.41 28.95 -54.52
CA ILE A 437 -14.24 29.61 -53.50
C ILE A 437 -15.11 28.59 -52.74
N ILE A 438 -15.72 27.62 -53.43
CA ILE A 438 -16.50 26.56 -52.78
C ILE A 438 -15.60 25.70 -51.87
N GLY A 439 -14.40 25.34 -52.33
CA GLY A 439 -13.41 24.62 -51.52
C GLY A 439 -12.98 25.40 -50.28
N LEU A 440 -12.71 26.71 -50.42
CA LEU A 440 -12.37 27.61 -49.31
C LEU A 440 -13.53 27.74 -48.32
N ILE A 441 -14.77 27.83 -48.78
CA ILE A 441 -15.95 27.91 -47.91
C ILE A 441 -16.14 26.60 -47.14
N ILE A 442 -16.00 25.44 -47.80
CA ILE A 442 -16.11 24.14 -47.12
C ILE A 442 -15.00 23.98 -46.08
N ASN A 443 -13.76 24.34 -46.41
CA ASN A 443 -12.65 24.30 -45.45
C ASN A 443 -12.89 25.28 -44.29
N ALA A 444 -13.35 26.50 -44.56
CA ALA A 444 -13.67 27.48 -43.51
C ALA A 444 -14.80 26.99 -42.59
N VAL A 445 -15.85 26.37 -43.15
CA VAL A 445 -16.95 25.80 -42.37
C VAL A 445 -16.47 24.62 -41.51
N LEU A 446 -15.59 23.76 -42.04
CA LEU A 446 -14.97 22.68 -41.27
C LEU A 446 -14.07 23.22 -40.15
N ILE A 447 -13.26 24.26 -40.41
CA ILE A 447 -12.43 24.92 -39.41
C ILE A 447 -13.29 25.56 -38.31
N ILE A 448 -14.41 26.19 -38.68
CA ILE A 448 -15.34 26.80 -37.73
C ILE A 448 -16.03 25.71 -36.88
N LEU A 449 -16.50 24.62 -37.49
CA LEU A 449 -17.11 23.49 -36.77
C LEU A 449 -16.11 22.82 -35.81
N HIS A 450 -14.85 22.66 -36.22
CA HIS A 450 -13.80 22.08 -35.37
C HIS A 450 -13.32 23.02 -34.26
N SER A 451 -13.29 24.34 -34.50
CA SER A 451 -12.93 25.33 -33.47
C SER A 451 -14.03 25.50 -32.43
N MET A 452 -15.31 25.36 -32.80
CA MET A 452 -16.44 25.30 -31.85
C MET A 452 -16.42 24.05 -30.96
N LEU A 453 -15.73 22.98 -31.37
CA LEU A 453 -15.56 21.73 -30.61
C LEU A 453 -14.28 21.68 -29.74
N GLY A 454 -13.50 22.76 -29.68
CA GLY A 454 -12.36 22.89 -28.76
C GLY A 454 -11.03 22.29 -29.23
N PHE A 455 -10.89 21.89 -30.51
CA PHE A 455 -9.67 21.28 -31.07
C PHE A 455 -8.59 22.28 -31.54
N GLY A 456 -8.60 23.52 -31.05
CA GLY A 456 -7.93 24.66 -31.69
C GLY A 456 -6.39 24.66 -31.76
N VAL A 457 -5.66 23.77 -31.08
CA VAL A 457 -4.21 23.95 -30.91
C VAL A 457 -3.34 22.92 -31.66
N ILE A 458 -3.81 21.68 -31.86
CA ILE A 458 -2.97 20.62 -32.45
C ILE A 458 -3.12 20.54 -33.98
N TRP A 459 -4.24 21.01 -34.54
CA TRP A 459 -4.56 20.78 -35.95
C TRP A 459 -4.16 21.93 -36.90
N VAL A 460 -3.97 23.15 -36.38
CA VAL A 460 -3.60 24.31 -37.22
C VAL A 460 -2.28 24.05 -37.96
N GLY A 461 -1.28 23.48 -37.28
CA GLY A 461 -0.01 23.14 -37.92
C GLY A 461 -0.05 21.98 -38.92
N PHE A 462 -1.10 21.15 -38.91
CA PHE A 462 -1.24 20.02 -39.85
C PHE A 462 -2.00 20.42 -41.13
N VAL A 463 -2.87 21.44 -41.04
CA VAL A 463 -3.57 22.01 -42.21
C VAL A 463 -2.65 22.90 -43.01
N ASP A 464 -1.86 23.75 -42.35
CA ASP A 464 -0.91 24.63 -43.02
C ASP A 464 0.13 23.81 -43.84
N LEU A 465 0.61 22.69 -43.27
CA LEU A 465 1.55 21.80 -43.96
C LEU A 465 0.93 21.07 -45.17
N PHE A 466 -0.39 20.84 -45.16
CA PHE A 466 -1.09 20.11 -46.23
C PHE A 466 -1.56 21.05 -47.35
N ASP A 467 -1.95 22.28 -47.00
CA ASP A 467 -2.28 23.34 -47.96
C ASP A 467 -1.02 23.80 -48.73
N ASP A 468 0.13 23.91 -48.05
CA ASP A 468 1.43 24.19 -48.70
C ASP A 468 1.87 23.04 -49.62
N PHE A 469 1.59 21.78 -49.26
CA PHE A 469 1.94 20.62 -50.09
C PHE A 469 1.08 20.54 -51.36
N ILE A 470 -0.22 20.88 -51.29
CA ILE A 470 -1.10 20.92 -52.46
C ILE A 470 -0.78 22.12 -53.37
N ALA A 471 -0.44 23.28 -52.81
CA ALA A 471 -0.02 24.45 -53.57
C ALA A 471 1.30 24.20 -54.33
N VAL A 472 2.29 23.57 -53.69
CA VAL A 472 3.59 23.24 -54.31
C VAL A 472 3.46 22.11 -55.34
N TRP A 473 2.61 21.10 -55.09
CA TRP A 473 2.37 20.01 -56.05
C TRP A 473 1.64 20.48 -57.32
N PHE A 474 0.73 21.46 -57.22
CA PHE A 474 0.04 22.03 -58.38
C PHE A 474 0.87 23.07 -59.16
N ALA A 475 1.72 23.85 -58.48
CA ALA A 475 2.61 24.82 -59.13
C ALA A 475 3.69 24.16 -60.02
N LEU A 476 4.04 22.90 -59.73
CA LEU A 476 5.04 22.14 -60.49
C LEU A 476 4.48 21.42 -61.73
N ASN A 477 3.16 21.39 -61.95
CA ASN A 477 2.54 20.45 -62.91
C ASN A 477 1.62 21.05 -63.99
N ASN A 478 1.42 22.37 -64.09
CA ASN A 478 0.59 22.92 -65.16
C ASN A 478 1.15 24.21 -65.77
N ASP A 479 1.69 24.07 -66.99
CA ASP A 479 1.96 25.14 -67.95
C ASP A 479 0.64 25.71 -68.49
N CYS A 480 0.24 26.90 -68.05
CA CYS A 480 -0.89 27.63 -68.64
C CYS A 480 -0.40 28.72 -69.60
N ARG A 481 -0.58 28.51 -70.91
CA ARG A 481 -0.41 29.53 -71.97
C ARG A 481 -1.71 30.32 -72.17
N MET A 482 -1.62 31.65 -72.22
CA MET A 482 -2.68 32.55 -72.68
C MET A 482 -2.76 32.52 -74.22
N GLY A 483 -3.97 32.36 -74.77
CA GLY A 483 -4.25 32.59 -76.19
C GLY A 483 -4.83 34.00 -76.42
N LEU A 484 -4.20 34.77 -77.31
CA LEU A 484 -4.72 36.03 -77.85
C LEU A 484 -5.73 35.78 -78.99
N PRO A 485 -6.66 36.72 -79.25
CA PRO A 485 -7.74 36.55 -80.21
C PRO A 485 -7.28 36.90 -81.64
N VAL A 486 -7.78 36.16 -82.64
CA VAL A 486 -7.74 36.60 -84.04
C VAL A 486 -9.16 36.65 -84.60
N LEU A 487 -9.46 37.81 -85.17
CA LEU A 487 -10.74 38.31 -85.70
C LEU A 487 -11.26 37.55 -86.94
N TYR A 488 -12.55 37.75 -87.18
CA TYR A 488 -13.35 37.30 -88.33
C TYR A 488 -12.91 37.92 -89.68
N ARG A 489 -12.98 37.07 -90.72
CA ARG A 489 -13.32 37.23 -92.17
C ARG A 489 -12.94 38.52 -92.95
N GLY A 490 -12.42 38.30 -94.16
CA GLY A 490 -12.44 39.25 -95.29
C GLY A 490 -11.06 39.64 -95.76
#